data_AF-A0A2I1HW18-F1
#
_entry.id   AF-A0A2I1HW18-F1
#
_cell.length_a   1.000
_cell.length_b   1.000
_cell.length_c   1.000
_cell.angle_alpha   90.00
_cell.angle_beta   90.00
_cell.angle_gamma   90.00
#
_symmetry.space_group_name_H-M   'P 1'
#
loop_
_entity.id
_entity.type
_entity.pdbx_description
1 polymer ?
#
loop_
_entity_poly.entity_id
_entity_poly.type
_entity_poly.pdbx_seq_one_letter_code
_entity_poly.pdbx_strand_id
1 'polypeptide(L)'
;LFTYLNGIFKDIKREIARRWPEANYFENVLLVFTVPAEYSEKDKDILRECTHNVKLIKNKSSEKLQFIAESEAVAIYCMENELRKYNLLSIGRTFIIIDCGGSTTDITTHKLIENNPLQLSEVTELIRDFCGCTFIDDEFIKLLNEKFETRAIDLFKKSHY
;
A
#
# COMPACT_ATOMS: atom_id res chain seq x y z
N LEU A 1 -2.44 -14.89 8.14
CA LEU A 1 -2.11 -13.47 8.36
C LEU A 1 -0.88 -13.27 9.24
N PHE A 2 -0.89 -13.67 10.51
CA PHE A 2 0.25 -13.46 11.44
C PHE A 2 1.58 -14.05 10.92
N THR A 3 1.58 -15.28 10.43
CA THR A 3 2.78 -15.92 9.85
C THR A 3 3.31 -15.17 8.61
N TYR A 4 2.42 -14.66 7.77
CA TYR A 4 2.76 -13.91 6.56
C TYR A 4 3.40 -12.56 6.90
N LEU A 5 2.75 -11.77 7.76
CA LEU A 5 3.28 -10.48 8.22
C LEU A 5 4.62 -10.65 8.93
N ASN A 6 4.79 -11.71 9.72
CA ASN A 6 6.06 -12.02 10.37
C ASN A 6 7.19 -12.29 9.38
N GLY A 7 6.91 -12.94 8.24
CA GLY A 7 7.88 -13.15 7.17
C GLY A 7 8.35 -11.82 6.58
N ILE A 8 7.38 -11.00 6.15
CA ILE A 8 7.65 -9.67 5.58
C ILE A 8 8.45 -8.80 6.54
N PHE A 9 8.05 -8.72 7.81
CA PHE A 9 8.72 -7.86 8.78
C PHE A 9 10.16 -8.30 9.07
N LYS A 10 10.43 -9.61 9.09
CA LYS A 10 11.80 -10.13 9.18
C LYS A 10 12.63 -9.74 7.96
N ASP A 11 12.04 -9.81 6.78
CA ASP A 11 12.70 -9.44 5.53
C ASP A 11 13.02 -7.94 5.47
N ILE A 12 12.07 -7.08 5.88
CA ILE A 12 12.28 -5.63 6.02
C ILE A 12 13.49 -5.34 6.91
N LYS A 13 13.53 -5.95 8.10
CA LYS A 13 14.62 -5.74 9.05
C LYS A 13 15.97 -6.20 8.49
N ARG A 14 15.99 -7.34 7.80
CA ARG A 14 17.18 -7.87 7.13
C ARG A 14 17.66 -6.93 6.02
N GLU A 15 16.76 -6.45 5.17
CA GLU A 15 17.12 -5.55 4.07
C GLU A 15 17.64 -4.20 4.56
N ILE A 16 17.06 -3.65 5.63
CA ILE A 16 17.57 -2.41 6.23
C ILE A 16 18.98 -2.61 6.78
N ALA A 17 19.22 -3.69 7.54
CA ALA A 17 20.55 -4.00 8.07
C ALA A 17 21.57 -4.26 6.96
N ARG A 18 21.15 -4.86 5.84
CA ARG A 18 21.99 -5.12 4.67
C ARG A 18 22.37 -3.82 3.93
N ARG A 19 21.43 -2.90 3.76
CA ARG A 19 21.64 -1.64 3.02
C ARG A 19 22.32 -0.55 3.86
N TRP A 20 22.08 -0.54 5.16
CA TRP A 20 22.61 0.46 6.10
C TRP A 20 23.20 -0.21 7.35
N PRO A 21 24.36 -0.90 7.25
CA PRO A 21 24.93 -1.67 8.35
C PRO A 21 25.36 -0.81 9.55
N GLU A 22 25.75 0.44 9.31
CA GLU A 22 26.20 1.39 10.35
C GLU A 22 25.04 2.12 11.05
N ALA A 23 23.81 2.00 10.53
CA ALA A 23 22.67 2.69 11.11
C ALA A 23 22.21 1.98 12.39
N ASN A 24 22.04 2.75 13.48
CA ASN A 24 21.33 2.23 14.64
C ASN A 24 19.84 2.11 14.27
N TYR A 25 19.42 0.88 13.97
CA TYR A 25 18.08 0.57 13.48
C TYR A 25 16.97 1.24 14.30
N PHE A 26 17.02 1.17 15.63
CA PHE A 26 15.93 1.69 16.48
C PHE A 26 15.98 3.20 16.70
N GLU A 27 17.10 3.86 16.38
CA GLU A 27 17.27 5.31 16.55
C GLU A 27 17.14 6.06 15.22
N ASN A 28 17.66 5.49 14.14
CA ASN A 28 17.78 6.15 12.84
C ASN A 28 16.66 5.79 11.87
N VAL A 29 15.93 4.69 12.08
CA VAL A 29 14.88 4.25 11.15
C VAL A 29 13.50 4.70 11.64
N LEU A 30 12.75 5.34 10.75
CA LEU A 30 11.31 5.55 10.88
C LEU A 30 10.59 4.61 9.91
N LEU A 31 9.67 3.80 10.43
CA LEU A 31 8.81 2.95 9.63
C LEU A 31 7.47 3.66 9.42
N VAL A 32 7.06 3.80 8.17
CA VAL A 32 5.75 4.32 7.78
C VAL A 32 5.03 3.22 7.01
N PHE A 33 3.96 2.68 7.59
CA PHE A 33 3.18 1.63 6.95
C PHE A 33 1.92 2.23 6.33
N THR A 34 1.66 1.90 5.07
CA THR A 34 0.36 2.13 4.45
C THR A 34 -0.67 1.18 5.06
N VAL A 35 -1.86 1.70 5.34
CA VAL A 35 -3.01 0.92 5.79
C VAL A 35 -4.26 1.35 5.02
N PRO A 36 -5.29 0.49 4.92
CA PRO A 36 -6.58 0.91 4.38
C PRO A 36 -7.11 2.13 5.14
N ALA A 37 -7.76 3.05 4.44
CA ALA A 37 -8.28 4.30 5.02
C ALA A 37 -9.32 4.02 6.13
N GLU A 38 -10.00 2.88 6.07
CA GLU A 38 -11.04 2.45 6.99
C GLU A 38 -10.49 1.85 8.31
N TYR A 39 -9.17 1.65 8.43
CA TYR A 39 -8.56 1.08 9.63
C TYR A 39 -8.78 1.98 10.85
N SER A 40 -9.42 1.41 11.88
CA SER A 40 -9.60 2.07 13.16
C SER A 40 -8.30 2.13 13.96
N GLU A 41 -8.27 2.93 15.01
CA GLU A 41 -7.13 2.95 15.94
C GLU A 41 -6.89 1.58 16.59
N LYS A 42 -7.95 0.76 16.76
CA LYS A 42 -7.81 -0.63 17.25
C LYS A 42 -7.08 -1.52 16.25
N ASP A 43 -7.37 -1.38 14.96
CA ASP A 43 -6.70 -2.15 13.90
C ASP A 43 -5.22 -1.78 13.79
N LYS A 44 -4.92 -0.47 13.89
CA LYS A 44 -3.54 0.04 13.96
C LYS A 44 -2.81 -0.45 15.22
N ASP A 45 -3.49 -0.52 16.36
CA ASP A 45 -2.93 -1.07 17.60
C ASP A 45 -2.60 -2.56 17.52
N ILE A 46 -3.42 -3.34 16.80
CA ILE A 46 -3.12 -4.75 16.50
C ILE A 46 -1.85 -4.85 15.64
N LEU A 47 -1.72 -4.02 14.60
CA LEU A 47 -0.50 -3.97 13.79
C LEU A 47 0.74 -3.56 14.61
N ARG A 48 0.60 -2.59 15.53
CA ARG A 48 1.67 -2.23 16.48
C ARG A 48 2.09 -3.41 17.36
N GLU A 49 1.14 -4.21 17.80
CA GLU A 49 1.43 -5.41 18.57
C GLU A 49 2.16 -6.47 17.73
N CYS A 50 1.69 -6.73 16.51
CA CYS A 50 2.37 -7.66 15.61
C CYS A 50 3.82 -7.22 15.32
N THR A 51 4.04 -5.95 15.00
CA THR A 51 5.38 -5.39 14.73
C THR A 51 6.29 -5.41 15.95
N HIS A 52 5.75 -5.17 17.15
CA HIS A 52 6.49 -5.30 18.40
C HIS A 52 6.90 -6.76 18.68
N ASN A 53 5.98 -7.71 18.50
CA ASN A 53 6.21 -9.14 18.76
C ASN A 53 7.34 -9.72 17.91
N VAL A 54 7.57 -9.18 16.70
CA VAL A 54 8.70 -9.56 15.83
C VAL A 54 9.95 -8.70 16.01
N LYS A 55 9.97 -7.81 17.01
CA LYS A 55 11.09 -6.90 17.31
C LYS A 55 11.43 -5.97 16.14
N LEU A 56 10.42 -5.54 15.39
CA LEU A 56 10.56 -4.48 14.38
C LEU A 56 10.53 -3.09 15.03
N ILE A 57 9.87 -2.96 16.19
CA ILE A 57 9.91 -1.76 17.03
C ILE A 57 10.30 -2.11 18.47
N LYS A 58 10.89 -1.14 19.18
CA LYS A 58 11.41 -1.34 20.55
C LYS A 58 10.30 -1.60 21.56
N ASN A 59 9.17 -0.91 21.44
CA ASN A 59 7.98 -1.06 22.28
C ASN A 59 6.73 -0.71 21.46
N LYS A 60 5.54 -1.11 21.95
CA LYS A 60 4.24 -0.90 21.26
C LYS A 60 3.93 0.59 21.01
N SER A 61 4.37 1.48 21.89
CA SER A 61 4.16 2.93 21.81
C SER A 61 5.27 3.68 21.05
N SER A 62 6.11 2.98 20.30
CA SER A 62 7.26 3.58 19.64
C SER A 62 6.84 4.55 18.55
N GLU A 63 7.26 5.81 18.66
CA GLU A 63 7.03 6.85 17.65
C GLU A 63 7.76 6.57 16.32
N LYS A 64 8.71 5.62 16.32
CA LYS A 64 9.39 5.11 15.12
C LYS A 64 8.50 4.23 14.22
N LEU A 65 7.23 4.04 14.56
CA LEU A 65 6.23 3.45 13.68
C LEU A 65 5.04 4.39 13.54
N GLN A 66 4.83 4.83 12.31
CA GLN A 66 3.73 5.65 11.87
C GLN A 66 2.90 4.90 10.82
N PHE A 67 1.66 5.34 10.67
CA PHE A 67 0.74 4.83 9.67
C PHE A 67 0.27 5.99 8.80
N ILE A 68 0.07 5.70 7.53
CA ILE A 68 -0.53 6.61 6.55
C ILE A 68 -1.61 5.81 5.82
N ALA A 69 -2.71 6.45 5.40
CA ALA A 69 -3.66 5.76 4.55
C ALA A 69 -3.00 5.46 3.19
N GLU A 70 -3.33 4.32 2.58
CA GLU A 70 -2.84 3.95 1.26
C GLU A 70 -3.19 5.02 0.21
N SER A 71 -4.43 5.48 0.22
CA SER A 71 -4.91 6.56 -0.65
C SER A 71 -4.12 7.87 -0.49
N GLU A 72 -3.78 8.25 0.75
CA GLU A 72 -2.95 9.43 1.03
C GLU A 72 -1.52 9.26 0.53
N ALA A 73 -0.93 8.08 0.72
CA ALA A 73 0.42 7.77 0.24
C ALA A 73 0.49 7.80 -1.29
N VAL A 74 -0.51 7.24 -1.98
CA VAL A 74 -0.63 7.32 -3.44
C VAL A 74 -0.79 8.78 -3.89
N ALA A 75 -1.61 9.57 -3.19
CA ALA A 75 -1.78 10.99 -3.52
C ALA A 75 -0.47 11.78 -3.42
N ILE A 76 0.29 11.61 -2.35
CA ILE A 76 1.61 12.22 -2.20
C ILE A 76 2.56 11.77 -3.33
N TYR A 77 2.57 10.48 -3.65
CA TYR A 77 3.41 9.94 -4.73
C TYR A 77 3.06 10.56 -6.09
N CYS A 78 1.79 10.57 -6.48
CA CYS A 78 1.32 11.15 -7.74
C CYS A 78 1.69 12.63 -7.84
N MET A 79 1.62 13.36 -6.72
CA MET A 79 1.99 14.77 -6.71
C MET A 79 3.47 15.01 -6.92
N GLU A 80 4.31 14.39 -6.11
CA GLU A 80 5.76 14.62 -6.14
C GLU A 80 6.42 14.07 -7.41
N ASN A 81 5.91 12.98 -7.97
CA ASN A 81 6.55 12.28 -9.10
C ASN A 81 5.88 12.54 -10.45
N GLU A 82 4.56 12.70 -10.50
CA GLU A 82 3.84 12.89 -11.76
C GLU A 82 3.50 14.38 -11.95
N LEU A 83 2.70 14.95 -11.06
CA LEU A 83 2.23 16.33 -11.24
C LEU A 83 3.37 17.34 -11.18
N ARG A 84 4.32 17.19 -10.26
CA ARG A 84 5.45 18.11 -10.14
C ARG A 84 6.38 18.02 -11.34
N LYS A 85 6.67 16.80 -11.79
CA LYS A 85 7.53 16.53 -12.96
C LYS A 85 7.03 17.21 -14.23
N TYR A 86 5.71 17.26 -14.42
CA TYR A 86 5.09 17.91 -15.59
C TYR A 86 4.65 19.35 -15.33
N ASN A 87 5.10 19.99 -14.23
CA ASN A 87 4.69 21.35 -13.82
C ASN A 87 3.16 21.54 -13.75
N LEU A 88 2.46 20.48 -13.32
CA LEU A 88 1.01 20.46 -13.16
C LEU A 88 0.56 20.74 -11.71
N LEU A 89 1.48 20.95 -10.77
CA LEU A 89 1.13 21.38 -9.41
C LEU A 89 0.75 22.87 -9.40
N SER A 90 -0.54 23.16 -9.24
CA SER A 90 -1.05 24.52 -9.08
C SER A 90 -2.10 24.55 -7.97
N ILE A 91 -1.97 25.52 -7.06
CA ILE A 91 -2.91 25.68 -5.94
C ILE A 91 -4.32 25.85 -6.50
N GLY A 92 -5.28 25.17 -5.89
CA GLY A 92 -6.67 25.14 -6.31
C GLY A 92 -6.99 24.12 -7.40
N ARG A 93 -5.99 23.47 -8.00
CA ARG A 93 -6.22 22.40 -8.97
C ARG A 93 -6.79 21.17 -8.29
N THR A 94 -7.80 20.60 -8.93
CA THR A 94 -8.41 19.33 -8.57
C THR A 94 -7.92 18.24 -9.51
N PHE A 95 -7.63 17.07 -8.98
CA PHE A 95 -7.25 15.88 -9.75
C PHE A 95 -7.93 14.65 -9.16
N ILE A 96 -8.06 13.63 -10.00
CA ILE A 96 -8.62 12.33 -9.63
C ILE A 96 -7.49 11.32 -9.69
N ILE A 97 -7.41 10.46 -8.68
CA ILE A 97 -6.54 9.30 -8.65
C ILE A 97 -7.43 8.07 -8.78
N ILE A 98 -7.01 7.14 -9.64
CA ILE A 98 -7.65 5.84 -9.82
C ILE A 98 -6.57 4.80 -9.48
N ASP A 99 -6.70 4.20 -8.31
CA ASP A 99 -5.82 3.14 -7.83
C ASP A 99 -6.46 1.77 -8.14
N CYS A 100 -5.98 1.14 -9.21
CA CYS A 100 -6.45 -0.16 -9.67
C CYS A 100 -5.63 -1.27 -9.02
N GLY A 101 -5.98 -1.62 -7.78
CA GLY A 101 -5.35 -2.69 -7.03
C GLY A 101 -5.71 -4.10 -7.50
N GLY A 102 -5.32 -5.09 -6.69
CA GLY A 102 -5.60 -6.50 -6.98
C GLY A 102 -7.08 -6.85 -6.86
N SER A 103 -7.66 -6.56 -5.71
CA SER A 103 -9.07 -6.87 -5.41
C SER A 103 -10.02 -5.70 -5.64
N THR A 104 -9.52 -4.47 -5.55
CA THR A 104 -10.35 -3.27 -5.55
C THR A 104 -9.81 -2.24 -6.51
N THR A 105 -10.70 -1.42 -7.04
CA THR A 105 -10.36 -0.17 -7.70
C THR A 105 -10.92 0.97 -6.87
N ASP A 106 -10.02 1.85 -6.45
CA ASP A 106 -10.30 2.96 -5.55
C ASP A 106 -10.17 4.28 -6.32
N ILE A 107 -11.18 5.14 -6.23
CA ILE A 107 -11.19 6.46 -6.86
C ILE A 107 -11.26 7.52 -5.77
N THR A 108 -10.29 8.43 -5.77
CA THR A 108 -10.26 9.58 -4.87
C THR A 108 -10.12 10.88 -5.65
N THR A 109 -10.79 11.92 -5.18
CA THR A 109 -10.69 13.27 -5.74
C THR A 109 -9.99 14.17 -4.75
N HIS A 110 -8.87 14.76 -5.15
CA HIS A 110 -8.09 15.64 -4.30
C HIS A 110 -7.97 17.04 -4.91
N LYS A 111 -7.97 18.05 -4.05
CA LYS A 111 -7.67 19.43 -4.41
C LYS A 111 -6.42 19.88 -3.68
N LEU A 112 -5.51 20.49 -4.43
CA LEU A 112 -4.29 21.08 -3.90
C LEU A 112 -4.60 22.38 -3.16
N ILE A 113 -4.27 22.43 -1.88
CA ILE A 113 -4.51 23.58 -1.00
C ILE A 113 -3.25 24.40 -0.80
N GLU A 114 -2.12 23.74 -0.52
CA GLU A 114 -0.83 24.39 -0.31
C GLU A 114 0.29 23.54 -0.93
N ASN A 115 1.32 24.20 -1.46
CA ASN A 115 2.45 23.53 -2.11
C ASN A 115 3.67 23.40 -1.20
N ASN A 116 3.73 24.14 -0.08
CA ASN A 116 4.84 24.05 0.87
C ASN A 116 4.44 24.53 2.29
N PRO A 117 4.19 23.63 3.26
CA PRO A 117 4.17 22.17 3.11
C PRO A 117 3.02 21.71 2.22
N LEU A 118 3.19 20.56 1.57
CA LEU A 118 2.16 19.97 0.71
C LEU A 118 0.88 19.71 1.50
N GLN A 119 -0.25 20.28 1.06
CA GLN A 119 -1.55 20.04 1.67
C GLN A 119 -2.60 19.72 0.62
N LEU A 120 -3.34 18.65 0.87
CA LEU A 120 -4.45 18.19 0.07
C LEU A 120 -5.74 18.25 0.89
N SER A 121 -6.83 18.64 0.24
CA SER A 121 -8.18 18.34 0.73
C SER A 121 -8.80 17.24 -0.13
N GLU A 122 -9.38 16.24 0.50
CA GLU A 122 -10.28 15.31 -0.16
C GLU A 122 -11.59 16.05 -0.53
N VAL A 123 -11.96 15.99 -1.81
CA VAL A 123 -13.13 16.72 -2.35
C VAL A 123 -14.38 15.84 -2.32
N THR A 124 -14.20 14.53 -2.48
CA THR A 124 -15.27 13.52 -2.46
C THR A 124 -14.80 12.35 -1.63
N GLU A 125 -15.71 11.74 -0.87
CA GLU A 125 -15.44 10.47 -0.20
C GLU A 125 -14.90 9.43 -1.20
N LEU A 126 -13.98 8.58 -0.72
CA LEU A 126 -13.47 7.42 -1.43
C LEU A 126 -14.60 6.61 -2.10
N ILE A 127 -14.50 6.43 -3.41
CA ILE A 127 -15.36 5.53 -4.18
C ILE A 127 -14.58 4.24 -4.43
N ARG A 128 -15.13 3.10 -4.02
CA ARG A 128 -14.47 1.79 -4.09
C ARG A 128 -15.38 0.78 -4.77
N ASP A 129 -14.83 -0.02 -5.67
CA ASP A 129 -15.50 -1.19 -6.24
C ASP A 129 -14.58 -2.41 -6.31
N PHE A 130 -15.18 -3.61 -6.32
CA PHE A 130 -14.46 -4.89 -6.35
C PHE A 130 -14.22 -5.34 -7.80
N CYS A 131 -13.39 -4.57 -8.50
CA CYS A 131 -13.11 -4.78 -9.93
C CYS A 131 -11.60 -4.70 -10.25
N GLY A 132 -10.75 -5.08 -9.30
CA GLY A 132 -9.30 -5.10 -9.47
C GLY A 132 -8.80 -6.21 -10.41
N CYS A 133 -7.47 -6.28 -10.60
CA CYS A 133 -6.87 -7.18 -11.58
C CYS A 133 -7.09 -8.68 -11.30
N THR A 134 -7.35 -9.09 -10.06
CA THR A 134 -7.67 -10.49 -9.74
C THR A 134 -8.93 -10.98 -10.47
N PHE A 135 -9.90 -10.10 -10.73
CA PHE A 135 -11.09 -10.44 -11.53
C PHE A 135 -10.74 -10.64 -13.00
N ILE A 136 -9.75 -9.90 -13.50
CA ILE A 136 -9.22 -10.09 -14.86
C ILE A 136 -8.50 -11.43 -14.94
N ASP A 137 -7.68 -11.77 -13.94
CA ASP A 137 -6.99 -13.06 -13.86
C ASP A 137 -8.01 -14.22 -13.84
N ASP A 138 -9.08 -14.10 -13.06
CA ASP A 138 -10.15 -15.10 -13.00
C ASP A 138 -10.85 -15.29 -14.35
N GLU A 139 -11.19 -14.22 -15.05
CA GLU A 139 -11.79 -14.30 -16.40
C GLU A 139 -10.80 -14.87 -17.43
N PHE A 140 -9.52 -14.51 -17.34
CA PHE A 140 -8.49 -15.08 -18.19
C PHE A 140 -8.35 -16.60 -17.96
N ILE A 141 -8.37 -17.03 -16.70
CA ILE A 141 -8.36 -18.45 -16.34
C ILE A 141 -9.61 -19.16 -16.86
N LYS A 142 -10.80 -18.54 -16.82
CA LYS A 142 -12.03 -19.12 -17.41
C LYS A 142 -11.87 -19.31 -18.92
N LEU A 143 -11.40 -18.29 -19.62
CA LEU A 143 -11.14 -18.36 -21.07
C LEU A 143 -10.15 -19.48 -21.43
N LEU A 144 -9.11 -19.69 -20.61
CA LEU A 144 -8.17 -20.79 -20.81
C LEU A 144 -8.83 -22.16 -20.63
N ASN A 145 -9.73 -22.31 -19.66
CA ASN A 145 -10.48 -23.56 -19.46
C ASN A 145 -11.47 -23.86 -20.60
N GLU A 146 -11.97 -22.84 -21.30
CA GLU A 146 -12.82 -23.04 -22.48
C GLU A 146 -12.01 -23.48 -23.71
N LYS A 147 -10.76 -23.03 -23.82
CA LYS A 147 -9.91 -23.29 -25.00
C LYS A 147 -9.04 -24.54 -24.89
N PHE A 148 -8.71 -24.97 -23.67
CA PHE A 148 -7.78 -26.06 -23.43
C PHE A 148 -8.41 -27.12 -22.51
N GLU A 149 -7.89 -28.35 -22.57
CA GLU A 149 -8.31 -29.40 -21.63
C GLU A 149 -8.03 -28.98 -20.19
N THR A 150 -9.01 -29.19 -19.31
CA THR A 150 -8.96 -28.81 -17.88
C THR A 150 -7.69 -29.28 -17.19
N ARG A 151 -7.16 -30.46 -17.57
CA ARG A 151 -5.93 -31.03 -17.00
C ARG A 151 -4.68 -30.16 -17.25
N ALA A 152 -4.58 -29.52 -18.41
CA ALA A 152 -3.46 -28.63 -18.73
C ALA A 152 -3.54 -27.33 -17.90
N ILE A 153 -4.75 -26.81 -17.69
CA ILE A 153 -4.98 -25.60 -16.89
C ILE A 153 -4.83 -25.86 -15.39
N ASP A 154 -5.23 -27.04 -14.89
CA ASP A 154 -5.00 -27.42 -13.50
C ASP A 154 -3.50 -27.53 -13.16
N LEU A 155 -2.70 -28.04 -14.10
CA LEU A 155 -1.24 -28.08 -13.96
C LEU A 155 -0.64 -26.67 -13.99
N PHE A 156 -1.14 -25.79 -14.86
CA PHE A 156 -0.74 -24.38 -14.90
C PHE A 156 -1.06 -23.67 -13.58
N LYS A 157 -2.27 -23.84 -13.05
CA LYS A 157 -2.67 -23.27 -11.76
C LYS A 157 -1.74 -23.72 -10.64
N LYS A 158 -1.54 -25.03 -10.45
CA LYS A 158 -0.69 -25.58 -9.38
C LYS A 158 0.78 -25.12 -9.42
N SER A 159 1.27 -24.66 -10.57
CA SER A 159 2.67 -24.24 -10.72
C SER A 159 2.88 -22.74 -10.55
N HIS A 160 1.82 -21.93 -10.66
CA HIS A 160 1.91 -20.47 -10.70
C HIS A 160 0.98 -19.76 -9.69
N TYR A 161 0.06 -20.49 -9.05
CA TYR A 161 -0.88 -20.03 -8.03
C TYR A 161 -0.91 -21.03 -6.87
#